data_AF-A0A6V6YW32-F1
#
_entry.id   AF-A0A6V6YW32-F1
#
_cell.length_a   1.000
_cell.length_b   1.000
_cell.length_c   1.000
_cell.angle_alpha   90.00
_cell.angle_beta   90.00
_cell.angle_gamma   90.00
#
_symmetry.space_group_name_H-M   'P 1'
#
loop_
_entity.id
_entity.type
_entity.pdbx_description
1 polymer ?
#
loop_
_entity_poly.entity_id
_entity_poly.type
_entity_poly.pdbx_seq_one_letter_code
_entity_poly.pdbx_strand_id
1 'polypeptide(L)'
;MKNKIVLFRNLLERNKIFLEVLTAVVLTSTSIFVSFQANNIANQANIISNTQTGIMKMENTPSLEIRKIQTVNDSSGIENVSKWTVLNNNSSISNFEIEKQYAYLNIVKRENSAEINIPLMEYVDIEGRSTGQNEGLIYEFDNKNCSKNELLTRQLIWDYGYTQIKSYIEISYTNVLTKKETKYYQITPLIQEISEKEWASIKKDWSSKSKSVMHLQDIQKNVQKIKKIF
;
A
#
# COMPACT_ATOMS: atom_id res chain seq x y z
N MET A 1 -66.66 41.78 31.27
CA MET A 1 -65.80 40.80 30.56
C MET A 1 -66.58 39.82 29.69
N LYS A 2 -67.73 39.26 30.11
CA LYS A 2 -68.53 38.30 29.32
C LYS A 2 -68.92 38.78 27.90
N ASN A 3 -69.32 40.05 27.74
CA ASN A 3 -69.71 40.60 26.42
C ASN A 3 -68.56 40.68 25.40
N LYS A 4 -67.32 40.91 25.85
CA LYS A 4 -66.15 40.95 24.96
C LYS A 4 -65.81 39.56 24.41
N ILE A 5 -65.97 38.52 25.23
CA ILE A 5 -65.73 37.13 24.85
C ILE A 5 -66.77 36.65 23.82
N VAL A 6 -68.05 37.01 24.02
CA VAL A 6 -69.14 36.66 23.09
C VAL A 6 -68.99 37.37 21.73
N LEU A 7 -68.63 38.66 21.75
CA LEU A 7 -68.33 39.40 20.52
C LEU A 7 -67.12 38.81 19.77
N PHE A 8 -66.06 38.44 20.50
CA PHE A 8 -64.88 37.81 19.91
C PHE A 8 -65.21 36.44 19.30
N ARG A 9 -66.06 35.65 19.97
CA ARG A 9 -66.50 34.33 19.50
C ARG A 9 -67.34 34.42 18.22
N ASN A 10 -68.28 35.37 18.14
CA ASN A 10 -69.05 35.60 16.91
C ASN A 10 -68.18 36.10 15.74
N LEU A 11 -67.13 36.88 16.04
CA LEU A 11 -66.20 37.40 15.04
C LEU A 11 -65.27 36.28 14.53
N LEU A 12 -64.83 35.37 15.41
CA LEU A 12 -64.09 34.15 15.05
C LEU A 12 -64.94 33.18 14.22
N GLU A 13 -66.21 32.96 14.59
CA GLU A 13 -67.12 32.08 13.85
C GLU A 13 -67.45 32.63 12.46
N ARG A 14 -67.64 33.96 12.35
CA ARG A 14 -67.92 34.62 11.07
C ARG A 14 -66.73 34.62 10.11
N ASN A 15 -65.49 34.57 10.63
CA ASN A 15 -64.25 34.57 9.85
C ASN A 15 -63.50 33.23 9.92
N LYS A 16 -64.18 32.14 10.28
CA LYS A 16 -63.57 30.83 10.52
C LYS A 16 -62.71 30.35 9.34
N ILE A 17 -63.24 30.43 8.13
CA ILE A 17 -62.54 30.01 6.90
C ILE A 17 -61.28 30.85 6.68
N PHE A 18 -61.35 32.17 6.91
CA PHE A 18 -60.21 33.07 6.77
C PHE A 18 -59.11 32.74 7.78
N LEU A 19 -59.46 32.44 9.03
CA LEU A 19 -58.51 32.05 10.06
C LEU A 19 -57.88 30.67 9.79
N GLU A 20 -58.66 29.70 9.30
CA GLU A 20 -58.14 28.39 8.90
C GLU A 20 -57.13 28.52 7.75
N VAL A 21 -57.43 29.32 6.73
CA VAL A 21 -56.51 29.61 5.62
C VAL A 21 -55.26 30.33 6.11
N LEU A 22 -55.40 31.34 6.96
CA LEU A 22 -54.26 32.06 7.53
C LEU A 22 -53.35 31.12 8.33
N THR A 23 -53.94 30.25 9.16
CA THR A 23 -53.19 29.27 9.96
C THR A 23 -52.47 28.26 9.05
N ALA A 24 -53.12 27.80 7.99
CA ALA A 24 -52.53 26.90 7.00
C ALA A 24 -51.35 27.57 6.26
N VAL A 25 -51.47 28.85 5.87
CA VAL A 25 -50.39 29.61 5.22
C VAL A 25 -49.19 29.78 6.16
N VAL A 26 -49.43 30.12 7.44
CA VAL A 26 -48.37 30.24 8.45
C VAL A 26 -47.69 28.88 8.65
N LEU A 27 -48.44 27.80 8.86
CA LEU A 27 -47.88 26.45 9.03
C LEU A 27 -47.07 25.99 7.81
N THR A 28 -47.57 26.26 6.60
CA THR A 28 -46.87 25.90 5.36
C THR A 28 -45.56 26.68 5.21
N SER A 29 -45.59 28.00 5.46
CA SER A 29 -44.41 28.86 5.41
C SER A 29 -43.36 28.43 6.44
N THR A 30 -43.81 28.10 7.65
CA THR A 30 -42.93 27.61 8.72
C THR A 30 -42.31 26.26 8.36
N SER A 31 -43.09 25.36 7.75
CA SER A 31 -42.62 24.04 7.30
C SER A 31 -41.57 24.16 6.20
N ILE A 32 -41.76 25.08 5.25
CA ILE A 32 -40.77 25.40 4.20
C ILE A 32 -39.48 25.92 4.83
N PHE A 33 -39.58 26.87 5.77
CA PHE A 33 -38.41 27.43 6.45
C PHE A 33 -37.62 26.39 7.24
N VAL A 34 -38.32 25.53 7.99
CA VAL A 34 -37.71 24.40 8.71
C VAL A 34 -37.04 23.44 7.73
N SER A 35 -37.65 23.16 6.58
CA SER A 35 -37.05 22.30 5.54
C SER A 35 -35.78 22.90 4.95
N PHE A 36 -35.75 24.22 4.70
CA PHE A 36 -34.54 24.92 4.25
C PHE A 36 -33.43 24.89 5.30
N GLN A 37 -33.74 25.13 6.57
CA GLN A 37 -32.74 25.01 7.64
C GLN A 37 -32.23 23.57 7.79
N ALA A 38 -33.11 22.58 7.76
CA ALA A 38 -32.72 21.18 7.84
C ALA A 38 -31.78 20.79 6.68
N ASN A 39 -32.06 21.27 5.46
CA ASN A 39 -31.20 21.01 4.31
C ASN A 39 -29.82 21.69 4.46
N ASN A 40 -29.78 22.93 4.96
CA ASN A 40 -28.51 23.61 5.25
C ASN A 40 -27.69 22.90 6.33
N ILE A 41 -28.33 22.42 7.40
CA ILE A 41 -27.66 21.64 8.45
C ILE A 41 -27.13 20.32 7.89
N ALA A 42 -27.91 19.61 7.08
CA ALA A 42 -27.47 18.37 6.42
C ALA A 42 -26.26 18.61 5.52
N ASN A 43 -26.26 19.69 4.74
CA ASN A 43 -25.14 20.07 3.88
C ASN A 43 -23.88 20.40 4.70
N GLN A 44 -24.01 21.15 5.79
CA GLN A 44 -22.89 21.45 6.70
C GLN A 44 -22.36 20.18 7.38
N ALA A 45 -23.24 19.29 7.84
CA ALA A 45 -22.86 18.01 8.44
C ALA A 45 -22.10 17.12 7.44
N ASN A 46 -22.53 17.09 6.17
CA ASN A 46 -21.82 16.35 5.11
C ASN A 46 -20.41 16.92 4.87
N ILE A 47 -20.24 18.24 4.86
CA ILE A 47 -18.92 18.87 4.70
C ILE A 47 -18.00 18.51 5.88
N ILE A 48 -18.50 18.58 7.11
CA ILE A 48 -17.74 18.23 8.32
C ILE A 48 -17.36 16.75 8.28
N SER A 49 -18.31 15.87 7.99
CA SER A 49 -18.10 14.42 7.88
C SER A 49 -17.03 14.07 6.84
N ASN A 50 -17.09 14.70 5.65
CA ASN A 50 -16.09 14.50 4.61
C ASN A 50 -14.71 14.98 5.05
N THR A 51 -14.64 16.12 5.75
CA THR A 51 -13.38 16.68 6.26
C THR A 51 -12.78 15.79 7.36
N GLN A 52 -13.59 15.31 8.32
CA GLN A 52 -13.15 14.39 9.36
C GLN A 52 -12.68 13.05 8.78
N THR A 53 -13.38 12.53 7.77
CA THR A 53 -12.96 11.33 7.05
C THR A 53 -11.61 11.56 6.33
N GLY A 54 -11.40 12.75 5.77
CA GLY A 54 -10.13 13.15 5.17
C GLY A 54 -8.99 13.19 6.19
N ILE A 55 -9.22 13.80 7.35
CA ILE A 55 -8.23 13.88 8.45
C ILE A 55 -7.90 12.47 8.98
N MET A 56 -8.92 11.65 9.27
CA MET A 56 -8.71 10.27 9.72
C MET A 56 -7.92 9.43 8.71
N LYS A 57 -8.15 9.63 7.40
CA LYS A 57 -7.35 8.97 6.36
C LYS A 57 -5.90 9.39 6.41
N MET A 58 -5.61 10.69 6.55
CA MET A 58 -4.23 11.20 6.60
C MET A 58 -3.50 10.72 7.86
N GLU A 59 -4.13 10.82 9.03
CA GLU A 59 -3.51 10.44 10.31
C GLU A 59 -3.26 8.93 10.44
N ASN A 60 -4.08 8.10 9.78
CA ASN A 60 -3.96 6.65 9.86
C ASN A 60 -3.40 6.00 8.60
N THR A 61 -2.82 6.76 7.67
CA THR A 61 -2.16 6.17 6.49
C THR A 61 -0.92 5.39 6.94
N PRO A 62 -0.83 4.08 6.69
CA PRO A 62 0.32 3.30 7.14
C PRO A 62 1.62 3.75 6.47
N SER A 63 2.61 4.10 7.30
CA SER A 63 3.97 4.42 6.86
C SER A 63 4.84 3.17 7.02
N LEU A 64 4.90 2.37 5.96
CA LEU A 64 5.75 1.19 5.93
C LEU A 64 7.19 1.60 5.64
N GLU A 65 8.10 1.21 6.52
CA GLU A 65 9.53 1.38 6.33
C GLU A 65 10.20 0.01 6.15
N ILE A 66 10.91 -0.20 5.06
CA ILE A 66 11.70 -1.40 4.85
C ILE A 66 13.15 -1.06 5.13
N ARG A 67 13.79 -1.81 6.02
CA ARG A 67 15.23 -1.69 6.30
C ARG A 67 15.95 -2.95 5.87
N LYS A 68 17.18 -2.79 5.40
CA LYS A 68 18.11 -3.89 5.14
C LYS A 68 19.21 -3.88 6.18
N ILE A 69 19.43 -5.02 6.82
CA ILE A 69 20.52 -5.26 7.76
C ILE A 69 21.36 -6.40 7.17
N GLN A 70 22.68 -6.23 7.16
CA GLN A 70 23.59 -7.33 6.84
C GLN A 70 23.98 -8.01 8.15
N THR A 71 23.60 -9.27 8.29
CA THR A 71 23.98 -10.12 9.41
C THR A 71 25.10 -11.04 8.98
N VAL A 72 26.20 -11.02 9.74
CA VAL A 72 27.33 -11.94 9.59
C VAL A 72 27.02 -13.20 10.38
N ASN A 73 27.00 -14.36 9.74
CA ASN A 73 26.57 -15.61 10.38
C ASN A 73 27.73 -16.51 10.86
N ASP A 74 28.96 -16.27 10.40
CA ASP A 74 30.12 -17.10 10.70
C ASP A 74 31.23 -16.33 11.43
N SER A 75 31.99 -17.04 12.26
CA SER A 75 33.16 -16.51 12.98
C SER A 75 34.27 -16.02 12.05
N SER A 76 34.23 -16.40 10.77
CA SER A 76 35.14 -15.96 9.72
C SER A 76 34.71 -14.66 9.01
N GLY A 77 33.48 -14.18 9.21
CA GLY A 77 33.02 -12.93 8.61
C GLY A 77 32.70 -13.00 7.11
N ILE A 78 32.53 -14.20 6.55
CA ILE A 78 32.46 -14.44 5.10
C ILE A 78 31.00 -14.55 4.64
N GLU A 79 30.09 -15.08 5.47
CA GLU A 79 28.69 -15.27 5.11
C GLU A 79 27.83 -14.08 5.55
N ASN A 80 27.68 -13.12 4.62
CA ASN A 80 26.80 -11.96 4.79
C ASN A 80 25.37 -12.30 4.36
N VAL A 81 24.52 -12.67 5.31
CA VAL A 81 23.07 -12.80 5.07
C VAL A 81 22.46 -11.41 5.04
N SER A 82 21.75 -11.08 3.95
CA SER A 82 20.94 -9.88 3.88
C SER A 82 19.57 -10.17 4.46
N LYS A 83 19.21 -9.39 5.48
CA LYS A 83 17.95 -9.48 6.20
C LYS A 83 17.16 -8.20 5.98
N TRP A 84 15.89 -8.33 5.64
CA TRP A 84 14.98 -7.21 5.49
C TRP A 84 13.94 -7.25 6.60
N THR A 85 13.69 -6.09 7.17
CA THR A 85 12.65 -5.87 8.18
C THR A 85 11.66 -4.87 7.64
N VAL A 86 10.38 -5.23 7.66
CA VAL A 86 9.28 -4.32 7.39
C VAL A 86 8.77 -3.79 8.72
N LEU A 87 8.81 -2.48 8.87
CA LEU A 87 8.39 -1.74 10.04
C LEU A 87 7.11 -0.97 9.70
N ASN A 88 6.19 -0.94 10.64
CA ASN A 88 5.01 -0.09 10.59
C ASN A 88 5.22 1.10 11.53
N ASN A 89 5.47 2.26 10.94
CA ASN A 89 5.66 3.51 11.66
C ASN A 89 4.32 4.25 11.73
N ASN A 90 3.54 3.95 12.77
CA ASN A 90 2.39 4.75 13.21
C ASN A 90 1.07 4.55 12.41
N SER A 91 0.52 3.34 12.37
CA SER A 91 -0.87 3.09 11.96
C SER A 91 -1.31 1.67 12.33
N SER A 92 -2.57 1.45 12.73
CA SER A 92 -3.05 0.08 12.89
C SER A 92 -3.34 -0.58 11.52
N ILE A 93 -2.63 -1.66 11.21
CA ILE A 93 -2.90 -2.50 10.03
C ILE A 93 -3.23 -3.91 10.46
N SER A 94 -3.91 -4.65 9.59
CA SER A 94 -4.17 -6.09 9.76
C SER A 94 -3.95 -6.85 8.47
N ASN A 95 -3.80 -8.18 8.55
CA ASN A 95 -3.63 -9.09 7.40
C ASN A 95 -2.45 -8.65 6.50
N PHE A 96 -1.31 -8.33 7.12
CA PHE A 96 -0.10 -8.00 6.37
C PHE A 96 0.46 -9.25 5.68
N GLU A 97 0.70 -9.17 4.39
CA GLU A 97 1.27 -10.26 3.59
C GLU A 97 2.27 -9.73 2.54
N ILE A 98 3.35 -10.50 2.32
CA ILE A 98 4.16 -10.37 1.10
C ILE A 98 3.55 -11.31 0.06
N GLU A 99 2.80 -10.73 -0.87
CA GLU A 99 2.01 -11.47 -1.86
C GLU A 99 2.90 -12.12 -2.91
N LYS A 100 3.91 -11.37 -3.39
CA LYS A 100 4.78 -11.79 -4.49
C LYS A 100 6.16 -11.20 -4.38
N GLN A 101 7.11 -11.92 -4.96
CA GLN A 101 8.49 -11.50 -5.11
C GLN A 101 9.00 -11.79 -6.52
N TYR A 102 9.75 -10.84 -7.06
CA TYR A 102 10.47 -11.01 -8.33
C TYR A 102 11.92 -10.58 -8.14
N ALA A 103 12.87 -11.42 -8.54
CA ALA A 103 14.28 -11.07 -8.56
C ALA A 103 14.90 -11.26 -9.93
N TYR A 104 15.96 -10.49 -10.17
CA TYR A 104 16.83 -10.60 -11.32
C TYR A 104 18.30 -10.55 -10.90
N LEU A 105 19.12 -11.35 -11.56
CA LEU A 105 20.53 -11.07 -11.73
C LEU A 105 20.67 -10.06 -12.86
N ASN A 106 21.01 -8.83 -12.51
CA ASN A 106 21.31 -7.78 -13.47
C ASN A 106 22.82 -7.74 -13.71
N ILE A 107 23.22 -7.82 -14.97
CA ILE A 107 24.61 -7.75 -15.42
C ILE A 107 24.74 -6.55 -16.35
N VAL A 108 25.53 -5.57 -15.92
CA VAL A 108 25.87 -4.39 -16.73
C VAL A 108 27.17 -4.70 -17.46
N LYS A 109 27.11 -4.87 -18.78
CA LYS A 109 28.28 -5.19 -19.61
C LYS A 109 29.34 -4.11 -19.51
N ARG A 110 30.62 -4.50 -19.37
CA ARG A 110 31.74 -3.52 -19.31
C ARG A 110 31.94 -2.74 -20.60
N GLU A 111 31.72 -3.38 -21.75
CA GLU A 111 32.05 -2.83 -23.07
C GLU A 111 31.12 -1.69 -23.50
N ASN A 112 29.82 -1.82 -23.22
CA ASN A 112 28.79 -0.92 -23.76
C ASN A 112 27.72 -0.51 -22.74
N SER A 113 27.90 -0.85 -21.46
CA SER A 113 26.92 -0.59 -20.39
C SER A 113 25.53 -1.18 -20.63
N ALA A 114 25.38 -2.14 -21.56
CA ALA A 114 24.10 -2.80 -21.78
C ALA A 114 23.72 -3.64 -20.56
N GLU A 115 22.45 -3.55 -20.15
CA GLU A 115 21.93 -4.35 -19.04
C GLU A 115 21.33 -5.67 -19.54
N ILE A 116 21.77 -6.77 -18.95
CA ILE A 116 21.13 -8.07 -19.08
C ILE A 116 20.41 -8.40 -17.78
N ASN A 117 19.10 -8.62 -17.86
CA ASN A 117 18.28 -9.03 -16.73
C ASN A 117 17.90 -10.50 -16.86
N ILE A 118 18.41 -11.32 -15.95
CA ILE A 118 18.13 -12.76 -15.89
C ILE A 118 17.24 -13.02 -14.67
N PRO A 119 16.02 -13.56 -14.85
CA PRO A 119 15.14 -13.87 -13.72
C PRO A 119 15.76 -14.88 -12.75
N LEU A 120 15.57 -14.62 -11.47
CA LEU A 120 15.98 -15.51 -10.38
C LEU A 120 14.75 -16.06 -9.66
N MET A 121 14.82 -17.34 -9.31
CA MET A 121 13.88 -18.01 -8.42
C MET A 121 14.41 -18.01 -6.98
N GLU A 122 13.51 -17.91 -6.00
CA GLU A 122 13.82 -18.15 -4.57
C GLU A 122 15.00 -17.32 -4.02
N TYR A 123 15.24 -16.14 -4.59
CA TYR A 123 16.33 -15.28 -4.12
C TYR A 123 16.08 -14.80 -2.68
N VAL A 124 14.82 -14.50 -2.37
CA VAL A 124 14.35 -14.11 -1.05
C VAL A 124 13.41 -15.18 -0.53
N ASP A 125 13.55 -15.53 0.74
CA ASP A 125 12.59 -16.38 1.44
C ASP A 125 11.40 -15.52 1.91
N ILE A 126 10.29 -15.60 1.16
CA ILE A 126 9.07 -14.87 1.50
C ILE A 126 8.23 -15.56 2.58
N GLU A 127 8.64 -16.72 3.10
CA GLU A 127 7.98 -17.41 4.22
C GLU A 127 8.51 -16.94 5.59
N GLY A 128 9.07 -15.73 5.62
CA GLY A 128 9.69 -15.10 6.78
C GLY A 128 8.81 -15.01 8.04
N ARG A 129 9.35 -14.33 9.06
CA ARG A 129 8.73 -14.27 10.40
C ARG A 129 7.84 -13.05 10.56
N SER A 130 6.58 -13.26 10.93
CA SER A 130 5.69 -12.19 11.43
C SER A 130 5.80 -12.05 12.95
N THR A 131 5.87 -10.82 13.45
CA THR A 131 6.09 -10.49 14.87
C THR A 131 4.96 -9.67 15.50
N GLY A 132 4.03 -9.15 14.69
CA GLY A 132 2.93 -8.27 15.08
C GLY A 132 2.42 -7.48 13.86
N GLN A 133 1.32 -6.74 13.99
CA GLN A 133 0.78 -5.95 12.86
C GLN A 133 0.51 -4.48 13.22
N ASN A 134 0.28 -4.16 14.50
CA ASN A 134 -0.17 -2.82 14.88
C ASN A 134 0.95 -1.77 14.80
N GLU A 135 2.14 -2.03 15.36
CA GLU A 135 3.26 -1.06 15.36
C GLU A 135 4.62 -1.77 15.47
N GLY A 136 5.67 -1.13 14.94
CA GLY A 136 7.04 -1.64 15.04
C GLY A 136 7.34 -2.69 13.97
N LEU A 137 8.14 -3.71 14.32
CA LEU A 137 8.48 -4.80 13.39
C LEU A 137 7.24 -5.64 13.11
N ILE A 138 6.82 -5.67 11.83
CA ILE A 138 5.66 -6.46 11.41
C ILE A 138 6.04 -7.72 10.66
N TYR A 139 7.17 -7.67 9.96
CA TYR A 139 7.60 -8.78 9.11
C TYR A 139 9.10 -8.77 8.88
N GLU A 140 9.69 -9.94 8.76
CA GLU A 140 11.13 -10.14 8.65
C GLU A 140 11.42 -11.29 7.69
N PHE A 141 12.28 -11.05 6.70
CA PHE A 141 12.66 -12.03 5.69
C PHE A 141 14.13 -11.88 5.31
N ASP A 142 14.74 -12.90 4.71
CA ASP A 142 16.16 -12.87 4.36
C ASP A 142 16.47 -13.60 3.05
N ASN A 143 17.75 -13.56 2.66
CA ASN A 143 18.29 -14.32 1.53
C ASN A 143 19.26 -15.43 1.98
N LYS A 144 19.10 -15.96 3.19
CA LYS A 144 20.09 -16.85 3.84
C LYS A 144 20.54 -18.01 2.95
N ASN A 145 19.62 -18.58 2.18
CA ASN A 145 19.88 -19.71 1.30
C ASN A 145 20.59 -19.33 -0.02
N CYS A 146 20.78 -18.04 -0.27
CA CYS A 146 21.29 -17.50 -1.54
C CYS A 146 22.56 -16.63 -1.40
N SER A 147 22.90 -16.14 -0.19
CA SER A 147 23.97 -15.14 -0.02
C SER A 147 25.35 -15.62 -0.50
N LYS A 148 25.72 -16.86 -0.16
CA LYS A 148 26.99 -17.48 -0.62
C LYS A 148 27.03 -17.67 -2.13
N ASN A 149 25.93 -18.17 -2.70
CA ASN A 149 25.82 -18.45 -4.12
C ASN A 149 25.80 -17.17 -4.96
N GLU A 150 25.22 -16.10 -4.44
CA GLU A 150 25.30 -14.76 -5.01
C GLU A 150 26.76 -14.31 -5.10
N LEU A 151 27.51 -14.36 -3.99
CA LEU A 151 28.93 -13.96 -3.96
C LEU A 151 29.76 -14.76 -4.98
N LEU A 152 29.63 -16.09 -4.98
CA LEU A 152 30.34 -16.96 -5.91
C LEU A 152 29.96 -16.68 -7.37
N THR A 153 28.67 -16.48 -7.65
CA THR A 153 28.20 -16.14 -9.00
C THR A 153 28.80 -14.82 -9.46
N ARG A 154 28.81 -13.78 -8.60
CA ARG A 154 29.42 -12.47 -8.91
C ARG A 154 30.91 -12.59 -9.22
N GLN A 155 31.65 -13.40 -8.46
CA GLN A 155 33.08 -13.64 -8.70
C GLN A 155 33.33 -14.34 -10.03
N LEU A 156 32.54 -15.37 -10.36
CA LEU A 156 32.73 -16.18 -11.58
C LEU A 156 32.35 -15.48 -12.88
N ILE A 157 31.57 -14.40 -12.81
CA ILE A 157 31.15 -13.63 -14.00
C ILE A 157 31.66 -12.18 -14.00
N TRP A 158 32.58 -11.85 -13.10
CA TRP A 158 33.13 -10.50 -12.92
C TRP A 158 33.74 -9.90 -14.19
N ASP A 159 34.33 -10.75 -15.04
CA ASP A 159 34.95 -10.36 -16.30
C ASP A 159 33.91 -9.88 -17.33
N TYR A 160 32.66 -10.35 -17.24
CA TYR A 160 31.60 -10.03 -18.20
C TYR A 160 30.89 -8.70 -17.88
N GLY A 161 30.84 -8.30 -16.61
CA GLY A 161 30.06 -7.13 -16.21
C GLY A 161 29.99 -6.88 -14.72
N TYR A 162 29.51 -5.69 -14.37
CA TYR A 162 29.12 -5.38 -13.00
C TYR A 162 27.80 -6.09 -12.69
N THR A 163 27.78 -6.82 -11.59
CA THR A 163 26.66 -7.68 -11.20
C THR A 163 25.94 -7.12 -10.00
N GLN A 164 24.62 -7.02 -10.10
CA GLN A 164 23.76 -6.60 -8.99
C GLN A 164 22.47 -7.40 -9.00
N ILE A 165 21.92 -7.64 -7.81
CA ILE A 165 20.58 -8.22 -7.70
C ILE A 165 19.57 -7.08 -7.69
N LYS A 166 18.56 -7.18 -8.56
CA LYS A 166 17.36 -6.34 -8.48
C LYS A 166 16.25 -7.21 -7.91
N SER A 167 15.66 -6.82 -6.79
CA SER A 167 14.58 -7.59 -6.15
C SER A 167 13.43 -6.68 -5.80
N TYR A 168 12.23 -7.18 -6.05
CA TYR A 168 10.98 -6.44 -5.92
C TYR A 168 9.96 -7.29 -5.14
N ILE A 169 9.14 -6.63 -4.34
CA ILE A 169 8.08 -7.28 -3.57
C ILE A 169 6.75 -6.53 -3.71
N GLU A 170 5.67 -7.29 -3.64
CA GLU A 170 4.30 -6.82 -3.50
C GLU A 170 3.86 -7.07 -2.08
N ILE A 171 3.47 -6.01 -1.38
CA ILE A 171 2.97 -6.05 -0.01
C ILE A 171 1.49 -5.71 -0.03
N SER A 172 0.69 -6.45 0.71
CA SER A 172 -0.70 -6.09 0.97
C SER A 172 -0.99 -6.01 2.47
N TYR A 173 -1.95 -5.17 2.84
CA TYR A 173 -2.46 -5.06 4.20
C TYR A 173 -3.87 -4.45 4.19
N THR A 174 -4.60 -4.61 5.28
CA THR A 174 -5.88 -3.95 5.53
C THR A 174 -5.67 -2.76 6.46
N ASN A 175 -6.07 -1.56 6.03
CA ASN A 175 -5.94 -0.33 6.81
C ASN A 175 -7.04 -0.19 7.88
N VAL A 176 -6.96 0.84 8.72
CA VAL A 176 -7.95 1.13 9.79
C VAL A 176 -9.39 1.33 9.27
N LEU A 177 -9.55 1.67 7.99
CA LEU A 177 -10.85 1.84 7.33
C LEU A 177 -11.33 0.54 6.68
N THR A 178 -10.74 -0.60 7.04
CA THR A 178 -11.07 -1.95 6.51
C THR A 178 -10.85 -2.10 5.00
N LYS A 179 -10.07 -1.20 4.38
CA LYS A 179 -9.74 -1.26 2.96
C LYS A 179 -8.42 -2.01 2.77
N LYS A 180 -8.41 -2.99 1.86
CA LYS A 180 -7.16 -3.62 1.39
C LYS A 180 -6.37 -2.62 0.55
N GLU A 181 -5.12 -2.42 0.91
CA GLU A 181 -4.13 -1.66 0.18
C GLU A 181 -3.01 -2.58 -0.29
N THR A 182 -2.48 -2.28 -1.46
CA THR A 182 -1.33 -2.97 -2.04
C THR A 182 -0.27 -1.94 -2.37
N LYS A 183 0.95 -2.17 -1.90
CA LYS A 183 2.13 -1.34 -2.18
C LYS A 183 3.23 -2.19 -2.81
N TYR A 184 4.05 -1.55 -3.63
CA TYR A 184 5.09 -2.24 -4.40
C TYR A 184 6.43 -1.61 -4.08
N TYR A 185 7.44 -2.44 -3.82
CA TYR A 185 8.76 -1.95 -3.45
C TYR A 185 9.84 -2.62 -4.27
N GLN A 186 10.84 -1.84 -4.69
CA GLN A 186 12.17 -2.38 -4.93
C GLN A 186 12.88 -2.47 -3.59
N ILE A 187 13.47 -3.62 -3.27
CA ILE A 187 14.18 -3.87 -2.00
C ILE A 187 15.69 -4.06 -2.17
N THR A 188 16.17 -4.16 -3.41
CA THR A 188 17.59 -4.20 -3.79
C THR A 188 17.73 -3.68 -5.23
N PRO A 189 18.76 -2.90 -5.58
CA PRO A 189 19.86 -2.43 -4.72
C PRO A 189 19.44 -1.32 -3.74
N LEU A 190 18.55 -0.44 -4.16
CA LEU A 190 18.01 0.64 -3.35
C LEU A 190 16.57 0.30 -2.93
N ILE A 191 16.28 0.47 -1.64
CA ILE A 191 14.93 0.33 -1.11
C ILE A 191 14.12 1.58 -1.48
N GLN A 192 13.05 1.39 -2.25
CA GLN A 192 12.14 2.46 -2.63
C GLN A 192 10.77 1.90 -3.00
N GLU A 193 9.72 2.68 -2.73
CA GLU A 193 8.39 2.41 -3.26
C GLU A 193 8.38 2.65 -4.78
N ILE A 194 7.71 1.79 -5.53
CA ILE A 194 7.57 1.89 -6.98
C ILE A 194 6.09 1.96 -7.36
N SER A 195 5.82 2.57 -8.51
CA SER A 195 4.45 2.70 -9.00
C SER A 195 3.86 1.35 -9.44
N GLU A 196 2.53 1.22 -9.41
CA GLU A 196 1.82 0.06 -9.95
C GLU A 196 2.16 -0.20 -11.42
N LYS A 197 2.35 0.86 -12.22
CA LYS A 197 2.76 0.77 -13.63
C LYS A 197 4.14 0.14 -13.78
N GLU A 198 5.07 0.52 -12.91
CA GLU A 198 6.41 -0.05 -12.87
C GLU A 198 6.38 -1.53 -12.45
N TRP A 199 5.61 -1.85 -11.40
CA TRP A 199 5.38 -3.24 -10.98
C TRP A 199 4.78 -4.10 -12.09
N ALA A 200 3.78 -3.59 -12.81
CA ALA A 200 3.17 -4.30 -13.94
C ALA A 200 4.18 -4.57 -15.07
N SER A 201 5.08 -3.62 -15.35
CA SER A 201 6.17 -3.79 -16.31
C SER A 201 7.13 -4.90 -15.87
N ILE A 202 7.56 -4.87 -14.60
CA ILE A 202 8.44 -5.88 -14.00
C ILE A 202 7.81 -7.27 -14.07
N LYS A 203 6.54 -7.39 -13.68
CA LYS A 203 5.78 -8.65 -13.72
C LYS A 203 5.69 -9.20 -15.14
N LYS A 204 5.45 -8.35 -16.13
CA LYS A 204 5.39 -8.73 -17.54
C LYS A 204 6.76 -9.19 -18.06
N ASP A 205 7.83 -8.46 -17.75
CA ASP A 205 9.20 -8.82 -18.12
C ASP A 205 9.58 -10.17 -17.52
N TRP A 206 9.34 -10.35 -16.21
CA TRP A 206 9.65 -11.59 -15.49
C TRP A 206 8.91 -12.78 -16.11
N SER A 207 7.60 -12.62 -16.34
CA SER A 207 6.75 -13.67 -16.94
C SER A 207 7.22 -14.04 -18.34
N SER A 208 7.62 -13.05 -19.16
CA SER A 208 8.12 -13.28 -20.53
C SER A 208 9.43 -14.07 -20.55
N LYS A 209 10.23 -13.95 -19.50
CA LYS A 209 11.52 -14.63 -19.31
C LYS A 209 11.44 -15.82 -18.37
N SER A 210 10.25 -16.26 -17.98
CA SER A 210 10.04 -17.39 -17.05
C SER A 210 10.74 -18.69 -17.48
N LYS A 211 10.95 -18.90 -18.79
CA LYS A 211 11.67 -20.07 -19.34
C LYS A 211 13.18 -20.03 -19.10
N SER A 212 13.76 -18.87 -18.81
CA SER A 212 15.21 -18.69 -18.56
C SER A 212 15.53 -18.42 -17.09
N VAL A 213 14.58 -18.64 -16.19
CA VAL A 213 14.76 -18.51 -14.74
C VAL A 213 15.94 -19.38 -14.26
N MET A 214 16.72 -18.81 -13.34
CA MET A 214 17.85 -19.48 -12.70
C MET A 214 17.63 -19.58 -11.19
N HIS A 215 18.03 -20.71 -10.60
CA HIS A 215 18.24 -20.84 -9.16
C HIS A 215 19.71 -20.54 -8.88
N LEU A 216 20.01 -19.67 -7.91
CA LEU A 216 21.41 -19.31 -7.62
C LEU A 216 22.26 -20.51 -7.20
N GLN A 217 21.65 -21.57 -6.67
CA GLN A 217 22.33 -22.82 -6.30
C GLN A 217 22.98 -23.52 -7.52
N ASP A 218 22.45 -23.33 -8.73
CA ASP A 218 22.94 -23.96 -9.98
C ASP A 218 24.14 -23.21 -10.60
N ILE A 219 25.13 -22.82 -9.79
CA ILE A 219 26.20 -21.86 -10.17
C ILE A 219 26.89 -22.23 -11.48
N GLN A 220 27.39 -23.46 -11.64
CA GLN A 220 28.15 -23.87 -12.83
C GLN A 220 27.31 -23.79 -14.11
N LYS A 221 26.05 -24.24 -14.03
CA LYS A 221 25.10 -24.20 -15.14
C LYS A 221 24.72 -22.75 -15.49
N ASN A 222 24.54 -21.91 -14.49
CA ASN A 222 24.23 -20.49 -14.66
C ASN A 222 25.38 -19.75 -15.32
N VAL A 223 26.62 -19.97 -14.87
CA VAL A 223 27.82 -19.39 -15.49
C VAL A 223 27.93 -19.81 -16.95
N GLN A 224 27.75 -21.10 -17.28
CA GLN A 224 27.77 -21.55 -18.68
C GLN A 224 26.67 -20.91 -19.53
N LYS A 225 25.46 -20.75 -18.99
CA LYS A 225 24.37 -20.05 -19.68
C LYS A 225 24.72 -18.58 -19.92
N ILE A 226 25.25 -17.89 -18.92
CA ILE A 226 25.68 -16.49 -19.02
C ILE A 226 26.77 -16.35 -20.08
N LYS A 227 27.76 -17.25 -20.10
CA LYS A 227 28.82 -17.28 -21.12
C LYS A 227 28.31 -17.45 -22.56
N LYS A 228 27.11 -17.99 -22.78
CA LYS A 228 26.51 -18.12 -24.13
C LYS A 228 25.74 -16.86 -24.56
N ILE A 229 25.41 -15.98 -23.63
CA ILE A 229 24.70 -14.72 -23.88
C ILE A 229 25.68 -13.60 -24.27
N PHE A 230 26.93 -13.75 -23.84
CA PHE A 230 28.05 -12.87 -24.16
C PHE A 230 28.86 -13.45 -25.31
#